data_AF-A0A8H5FI87-F1
#
_entry.id   AF-A0A8H5FI87-F1
#
_cell.length_a   1.000
_cell.length_b   1.000
_cell.length_c   1.000
_cell.angle_alpha   90.00
_cell.angle_beta   90.00
_cell.angle_gamma   90.00
#
_symmetry.space_group_name_H-M   'P 1'
#
loop_
_entity.id
_entity.type
_entity.pdbx_description
1 polymer ?
#
loop_
_entity_poly.entity_id
_entity_poly.type
_entity_poly.pdbx_seq_one_letter_code
_entity_poly.pdbx_strand_id
1 'polypeptide(L)'
;MATSALSIYDRGNFHNRMPTTKRALLIGICYSTESSKLKGSHNDVKAFKELLLETYRYPEENITVMTDELSTPEHLWPTRENILRELRGFISQSQGNVQYCFLYAGHSIQSRCTDGTEEDGRNESLLPCDAMDILELDDQASLLAEEDVEGKVVMDDDLKRLLSDRLPSGCKLTAIMDTCHSATLLDQPHHRCNRIFRMSSSGRHDWDRTSDFKVQVD
;
A
#
# COMPACT_ATOMS: atom_id res chain seq x y z
N MET A 1 12.87 -55.27 39.59
CA MET A 1 13.09 -54.90 38.17
C MET A 1 11.90 -55.40 37.39
N ALA A 2 11.02 -54.49 36.96
CA ALA A 2 9.81 -54.82 36.22
C ALA A 2 9.75 -53.94 34.96
N THR A 3 9.57 -54.61 33.83
CA THR A 3 9.35 -54.12 32.47
C THR A 3 8.00 -53.40 32.33
N SER A 4 7.93 -52.37 31.48
CA SER A 4 6.75 -52.06 30.68
C SER A 4 7.11 -51.15 29.51
N ALA A 5 6.90 -51.65 28.30
CA ALA A 5 6.87 -50.89 27.06
C ALA A 5 5.40 -50.62 26.69
N LEU A 6 5.08 -49.38 26.32
CA LEU A 6 3.88 -48.89 25.61
C LEU A 6 4.20 -47.43 25.25
N SER A 7 3.82 -46.82 24.14
CA SER A 7 3.20 -47.25 22.89
C SER A 7 3.23 -46.01 21.97
N ILE A 8 3.36 -46.28 20.68
CA ILE A 8 3.33 -45.38 19.53
C ILE A 8 2.09 -44.46 19.56
N TYR A 9 2.27 -43.14 19.38
CA TYR A 9 1.38 -42.22 18.66
C TYR A 9 2.07 -40.85 18.49
N ASP A 10 3.09 -40.79 17.63
CA ASP A 10 3.56 -39.50 17.06
C ASP A 10 2.90 -39.34 15.68
N ARG A 11 1.67 -38.82 15.69
CA ARG A 11 0.93 -38.43 14.48
C ARG A 11 0.81 -36.92 14.47
N GLY A 12 1.53 -36.32 13.53
CA GLY A 12 1.28 -34.95 13.08
C GLY A 12 2.50 -34.09 13.25
N ASN A 13 3.32 -34.06 12.20
CA ASN A 13 4.35 -33.07 11.96
C ASN A 13 3.69 -31.68 11.87
N PHE A 14 3.34 -31.10 13.01
CA PHE A 14 3.10 -29.67 13.15
C PHE A 14 4.44 -29.04 12.83
N HIS A 15 4.61 -28.63 11.57
CA HIS A 15 5.67 -27.71 11.21
C HIS A 15 5.66 -26.62 12.26
N ASN A 16 6.74 -26.53 13.03
CA ASN A 16 7.00 -25.48 13.99
C ASN A 16 7.12 -24.17 13.21
N ARG A 17 5.99 -23.66 12.69
CA ARG A 17 5.90 -22.38 12.02
C ARG A 17 6.20 -21.36 13.10
N MET A 18 7.35 -20.72 12.97
CA MET A 18 7.72 -19.56 13.78
C MET A 18 6.49 -18.64 13.91
N PRO A 19 6.14 -18.20 15.13
CA PRO A 19 5.01 -17.30 15.35
C PRO A 19 5.08 -16.13 14.38
N THR A 20 3.97 -15.85 13.72
CA THR A 20 3.92 -14.77 12.73
C THR A 20 3.84 -13.43 13.45
N THR A 21 4.86 -12.60 13.32
CA THR A 21 4.80 -11.21 13.81
C THR A 21 3.90 -10.40 12.87
N LYS A 22 3.04 -9.55 13.43
CA LYS A 22 2.09 -8.73 12.67
C LYS A 22 2.32 -7.27 12.99
N ARG A 23 2.49 -6.42 11.97
CA ARG A 23 2.75 -4.98 12.09
C ARG A 23 1.89 -4.21 11.10
N ALA A 24 1.34 -3.07 11.52
CA ALA A 24 0.53 -2.24 10.64
C ALA A 24 0.89 -0.76 10.75
N LEU A 25 0.81 -0.06 9.62
CA LEU A 25 0.93 1.39 9.50
C LEU A 25 -0.31 1.89 8.76
N LEU A 26 -1.12 2.67 9.46
CA LEU A 26 -2.39 3.20 8.96
C LEU A 26 -2.30 4.73 8.92
N ILE A 27 -2.52 5.31 7.75
CA ILE A 27 -2.40 6.75 7.51
C ILE A 27 -3.73 7.24 6.97
N GLY A 28 -4.39 8.16 7.69
CA GLY A 28 -5.68 8.71 7.33
C GLY A 28 -5.64 10.23 7.37
N ILE A 29 -5.79 10.88 6.22
CA ILE A 29 -5.67 12.33 6.09
C ILE A 29 -7.00 12.91 5.60
N CYS A 30 -7.57 13.85 6.36
CA CYS A 30 -8.82 14.51 6.01
C CYS A 30 -8.63 15.92 5.45
N TYR A 31 -7.48 16.56 5.68
CA TYR A 31 -7.15 17.93 5.26
C TYR A 31 -8.08 18.96 5.92
N SER A 32 -7.52 19.77 6.81
CA SER A 32 -8.31 20.64 7.71
C SER A 32 -9.04 21.81 7.02
N THR A 33 -8.76 22.08 5.73
CA THR A 33 -9.32 23.19 4.96
C THR A 33 -10.65 22.84 4.27
N GLU A 34 -11.67 23.69 4.42
CA GLU A 34 -13.05 23.45 3.95
C GLU A 34 -13.19 23.12 2.44
N SER A 35 -12.30 23.61 1.57
CA SER A 35 -12.38 23.43 0.12
C SER A 35 -12.00 22.03 -0.36
N SER A 36 -11.09 21.34 0.34
CA SER A 36 -10.47 20.09 -0.14
C SER A 36 -10.56 18.96 0.90
N LYS A 37 -11.45 19.12 1.89
CA LYS A 37 -11.63 18.23 3.03
C LYS A 37 -12.27 16.90 2.66
N LEU A 38 -11.60 15.81 2.98
CA LEU A 38 -12.18 14.47 3.00
C LEU A 38 -12.89 14.24 4.35
N LYS A 39 -14.01 13.52 4.32
CA LYS A 39 -14.82 13.24 5.52
C LYS A 39 -14.68 11.80 6.03
N GLY A 40 -14.04 10.93 5.26
CA GLY A 40 -14.00 9.47 5.48
C GLY A 40 -12.70 8.98 6.12
N SER A 41 -11.55 9.54 5.71
CA SER A 41 -10.23 8.94 5.92
C SER A 41 -9.92 8.56 7.38
N HIS A 42 -10.29 9.41 8.34
CA HIS A 42 -10.13 9.11 9.78
C HIS A 42 -10.98 7.94 10.23
N ASN A 43 -12.23 7.86 9.76
CA ASN A 43 -13.12 6.75 10.06
C ASN A 43 -12.63 5.46 9.40
N ASP A 44 -12.09 5.56 8.18
CA ASP A 44 -11.57 4.40 7.44
C ASP A 44 -10.39 3.76 8.19
N VAL A 45 -9.41 4.56 8.63
CA VAL A 45 -8.28 4.03 9.41
C VAL A 45 -8.71 3.51 10.78
N LYS A 46 -9.71 4.13 11.41
CA LYS A 46 -10.24 3.67 12.71
C LYS A 46 -10.95 2.32 12.57
N ALA A 47 -11.86 2.19 11.60
CA ALA A 47 -12.56 0.94 11.33
C ALA A 47 -11.58 -0.17 10.94
N PHE A 48 -10.54 0.17 10.17
CA PHE A 48 -9.52 -0.79 9.80
C PHE A 48 -8.63 -1.20 10.97
N LYS A 49 -8.26 -0.28 11.87
CA LYS A 49 -7.58 -0.61 13.14
C LYS A 49 -8.41 -1.62 13.95
N GLU A 50 -9.70 -1.36 14.13
CA GLU A 50 -10.61 -2.25 14.85
C GLU A 50 -10.65 -3.65 14.21
N LEU A 51 -10.75 -3.72 12.88
CA LEU A 51 -10.69 -4.99 12.13
C LEU A 51 -9.37 -5.75 12.36
N LEU A 52 -8.23 -5.05 12.34
CA LEU A 52 -6.91 -5.64 12.57
C LEU A 52 -6.78 -6.21 13.98
N LEU A 53 -7.28 -5.50 14.99
CA LEU A 53 -7.26 -5.93 16.39
C LEU A 53 -8.19 -7.11 16.65
N GLU A 54 -9.46 -6.98 16.25
CA GLU A 54 -10.52 -7.91 16.66
C GLU A 54 -10.55 -9.19 15.81
N THR A 55 -10.38 -9.06 14.50
CA THR A 55 -10.49 -10.19 13.57
C THR A 55 -9.13 -10.79 13.27
N TYR A 56 -8.17 -9.95 12.88
CA TYR A 56 -6.85 -10.42 12.47
C TYR A 56 -5.84 -10.55 13.60
N ARG A 57 -6.19 -10.16 14.84
CA ARG A 57 -5.37 -10.32 16.04
C ARG A 57 -3.97 -9.72 15.89
N TYR A 58 -3.89 -8.52 15.31
CA TYR A 58 -2.68 -7.70 15.37
C TYR A 58 -2.50 -7.21 16.82
N PRO A 59 -1.30 -7.28 17.41
CA PRO A 59 -1.02 -6.63 18.69
C PRO A 59 -1.15 -5.12 18.55
N GLU A 60 -1.80 -4.45 19.51
CA GLU A 60 -2.05 -3.00 19.42
C GLU A 60 -0.76 -2.20 19.39
N GLU A 61 0.25 -2.62 20.14
CA GLU A 61 1.58 -2.04 20.18
C GLU A 61 2.33 -2.10 18.84
N ASN A 62 1.87 -2.93 17.91
CA ASN A 62 2.44 -3.08 16.58
C ASN A 62 1.61 -2.37 15.49
N ILE A 63 0.60 -1.58 15.86
CA ILE A 63 -0.20 -0.78 14.95
C ILE A 63 0.12 0.70 15.16
N THR A 64 0.79 1.31 14.20
CA THR A 64 0.97 2.76 14.16
C THR A 64 -0.18 3.39 13.37
N VAL A 65 -0.82 4.41 13.94
CA VAL A 65 -1.87 5.19 13.27
C VAL A 65 -1.45 6.65 13.19
N MET A 66 -1.55 7.22 11.99
CA MET A 66 -1.24 8.62 11.71
C MET A 66 -2.50 9.32 11.19
N THR A 67 -2.93 10.39 11.86
CA THR A 67 -4.05 11.24 11.41
C THR A 67 -3.75 12.71 11.64
N ASP A 68 -4.34 13.59 10.83
CA ASP A 68 -4.30 15.05 10.99
C ASP A 68 -5.39 15.58 11.96
N GLU A 69 -5.82 14.74 12.91
CA GLU A 69 -6.73 15.15 13.97
C GLU A 69 -5.99 15.96 15.05
N LEU A 70 -6.65 16.97 15.59
CA LEU A 70 -6.11 17.80 16.68
C LEU A 70 -5.78 16.99 17.95
N SER A 71 -6.44 15.84 18.15
CA SER A 71 -6.16 14.92 19.26
C SER A 71 -4.94 14.03 19.02
N THR A 72 -4.46 13.94 17.79
CA THR A 72 -3.30 13.10 17.44
C THR A 72 -2.01 13.81 17.83
N PRO A 73 -1.06 13.13 18.50
CA PRO A 73 0.24 13.71 18.82
C PRO A 73 0.96 14.21 17.57
N GLU A 74 1.66 15.35 17.66
CA GLU A 74 2.33 15.98 16.50
C GLU A 74 3.30 15.06 15.76
N HIS A 75 3.98 14.15 16.46
CA HIS A 75 4.88 13.20 15.82
C HIS A 75 4.13 12.16 14.97
N LEU A 76 2.83 11.95 15.17
CA LEU A 76 1.97 11.07 14.37
C LEU A 76 1.12 11.84 13.36
N TRP A 77 1.29 13.16 13.25
CA TRP A 77 0.66 13.89 12.16
C TRP A 77 1.28 13.46 10.82
N PRO A 78 0.46 13.22 9.78
CA PRO A 78 0.90 12.70 8.51
C PRO A 78 1.54 13.80 7.63
N THR A 79 2.58 14.44 8.16
CA THR A 79 3.48 15.31 7.38
C THR A 79 4.40 14.47 6.52
N ARG A 80 4.97 15.05 5.46
CA ARG A 80 5.90 14.32 4.57
C ARG A 80 7.01 13.64 5.36
N GLU A 81 7.64 14.39 6.26
CA GLU A 81 8.76 13.89 7.07
C GLU A 81 8.32 12.75 8.00
N ASN A 82 7.18 12.90 8.68
CA ASN A 82 6.68 11.87 9.59
C ASN A 82 6.30 10.60 8.83
N ILE A 83 5.64 10.71 7.67
CA ILE A 83 5.28 9.55 6.83
C ILE A 83 6.55 8.80 6.41
N LEU A 84 7.54 9.51 5.88
CA LEU A 84 8.81 8.91 5.48
C LEU A 84 9.56 8.28 6.66
N ARG A 85 9.52 8.90 7.84
CA ARG A 85 10.10 8.33 9.08
C ARG A 85 9.44 6.99 9.42
N GLU A 86 8.11 6.94 9.46
CA GLU A 86 7.39 5.71 9.78
C GLU A 86 7.62 4.63 8.72
N LEU A 87 7.58 4.97 7.42
CA LEU A 87 7.87 4.03 6.33
C LEU A 87 9.27 3.43 6.43
N ARG A 88 10.29 4.25 6.75
CA ARG A 88 11.68 3.78 6.94
C ARG A 88 11.81 2.77 8.09
N GLY A 89 11.01 2.93 9.15
CA GLY A 89 10.98 2.02 10.31
C GLY A 89 9.98 0.86 10.18
N PHE A 90 9.09 0.91 9.18
CA PHE A 90 7.97 -0.01 9.06
C PHE A 90 8.43 -1.42 8.69
N ILE A 91 9.24 -1.56 7.64
CA ILE A 91 9.80 -2.86 7.24
C ILE A 91 11.10 -3.13 8.02
N SER A 92 11.05 -4.09 8.95
CA SER A 92 12.26 -4.54 9.65
C SER A 92 13.02 -5.57 8.83
N GLN A 93 14.36 -5.45 8.79
CA GLN A 93 15.27 -6.42 8.15
C GLN A 93 15.40 -7.74 8.93
N SER A 94 14.42 -8.08 9.77
CA SER A 94 14.41 -9.29 10.59
C SER A 94 14.17 -10.52 9.73
N GLN A 95 14.99 -11.55 9.90
CA GLN A 95 14.79 -12.87 9.32
C GLN A 95 13.67 -13.57 10.11
N GLY A 96 12.42 -13.43 9.67
CA GLY A 96 11.25 -13.98 10.35
C GLY A 96 10.00 -13.99 9.47
N ASN A 97 8.97 -14.73 9.91
CA ASN A 97 7.67 -14.75 9.25
C ASN A 97 6.86 -13.53 9.72
N VAL A 98 7.00 -12.40 9.02
CA VAL A 98 6.31 -11.14 9.37
C VAL A 98 5.22 -10.83 8.35
N GLN A 99 4.06 -10.41 8.84
CA GLN A 99 2.96 -9.86 8.04
C GLN A 99 2.86 -8.35 8.30
N TYR A 100 3.03 -7.58 7.24
CA TYR A 100 2.91 -6.14 7.23
C TYR A 100 1.56 -5.75 6.60
N CYS A 101 0.88 -4.80 7.23
CA CYS A 101 -0.33 -4.20 6.68
C CYS A 101 -0.16 -2.69 6.55
N PHE A 102 -0.24 -2.17 5.34
CA PHE A 102 -0.18 -0.74 5.07
C PHE A 102 -1.54 -0.27 4.57
N LEU A 103 -2.07 0.81 5.14
CA LEU A 103 -3.27 1.49 4.67
C LEU A 103 -2.96 2.96 4.53
N TYR A 104 -3.24 3.51 3.36
CA TYR A 104 -3.31 4.94 3.15
C TYR A 104 -4.72 5.33 2.70
N ALA A 105 -5.32 6.31 3.37
CA ALA A 105 -6.59 6.92 3.00
C ALA A 105 -6.41 8.44 2.96
N GLY A 106 -6.56 9.06 1.78
CA GLY A 106 -6.25 10.47 1.59
C GLY A 106 -6.24 10.87 0.12
N HIS A 107 -5.76 12.07 -0.20
CA HIS A 107 -5.53 12.50 -1.58
C HIS A 107 -4.20 11.98 -2.11
N SER A 108 -4.15 11.75 -3.42
CA SER A 108 -2.92 11.63 -4.19
C SER A 108 -2.95 12.62 -5.35
N ILE A 109 -1.77 12.99 -5.80
CA ILE A 109 -1.58 13.89 -6.93
C ILE A 109 -0.91 13.14 -8.08
N GLN A 110 -1.10 13.64 -9.30
CA GLN A 110 -0.37 13.19 -10.47
C GLN A 110 0.52 14.33 -10.97
N SER A 111 1.82 14.09 -11.09
CA SER A 111 2.76 14.99 -11.75
C SER A 111 3.23 14.38 -13.07
N ARG A 112 3.78 15.21 -13.96
CA ARG A 112 4.28 14.72 -15.25
C ARG A 112 5.62 14.02 -15.04
N CYS A 113 5.70 12.75 -15.42
CA CYS A 113 6.95 11.98 -15.43
C CYS A 113 7.85 12.49 -16.57
N THR A 114 9.07 12.93 -16.25
CA THR A 114 10.01 13.47 -17.24
C THR A 114 11.11 12.50 -17.67
N ASP A 115 11.33 11.43 -16.92
CA ASP A 115 12.39 10.44 -17.17
C ASP A 115 11.94 9.23 -18.00
N GLY A 116 10.64 9.08 -18.23
CA GLY A 116 10.03 8.02 -19.05
C GLY A 116 9.97 6.66 -18.38
N THR A 117 10.07 6.60 -17.05
CA THR A 117 9.90 5.36 -16.26
C THR A 117 8.44 4.89 -16.22
N GLU A 118 7.50 5.84 -16.24
CA GLU A 118 6.05 5.57 -16.20
C GLU A 118 5.43 5.35 -17.58
N GLU A 119 4.58 4.32 -17.69
CA GLU A 119 4.01 3.89 -18.99
C GLU A 119 2.98 4.89 -19.54
N ASP A 120 2.30 5.65 -18.67
CA ASP A 120 1.41 6.74 -19.05
C ASP A 120 2.06 8.13 -18.95
N GLY A 121 3.33 8.17 -18.53
CA GLY A 121 4.11 9.39 -18.34
C GLY A 121 3.65 10.25 -17.16
N ARG A 122 3.07 9.67 -16.11
CA ARG A 122 2.65 10.39 -14.91
C ARG A 122 3.09 9.68 -13.63
N ASN A 123 3.75 10.42 -12.74
CA ASN A 123 4.10 9.92 -11.41
C ASN A 123 2.92 10.11 -10.46
N GLU A 124 2.62 9.09 -9.65
CA GLU A 124 1.59 9.16 -8.61
C GLU A 124 2.26 9.47 -7.27
N SER A 125 1.69 10.35 -6.45
CA SER A 125 2.28 10.67 -5.15
C SER A 125 1.22 10.87 -4.08
N LEU A 126 1.50 10.36 -2.88
CA LEU A 126 0.64 10.62 -1.72
C LEU A 126 0.79 12.08 -1.30
N LEU A 127 -0.32 12.71 -0.94
CA LEU A 127 -0.33 14.10 -0.50
C LEU A 127 -0.35 14.19 1.05
N PRO A 128 0.76 14.62 1.68
CA PRO A 128 0.82 14.80 3.12
C PRO A 128 -0.03 15.99 3.61
N CYS A 129 -0.33 16.04 4.91
CA CYS A 129 -1.16 17.11 5.47
C CYS A 129 -0.48 18.49 5.48
N ASP A 130 0.84 18.56 5.34
CA ASP A 130 1.63 19.80 5.25
C ASP A 130 1.85 20.29 3.81
N ALA A 131 1.27 19.62 2.81
CA ALA A 131 1.33 19.97 1.40
C ALA A 131 -0.03 20.39 0.81
N MET A 132 -0.96 20.85 1.66
CA MET A 132 -2.33 21.23 1.24
C MET A 132 -2.37 22.37 0.22
N ASP A 133 -1.34 23.22 0.18
CA ASP A 133 -1.19 24.29 -0.81
C ASP A 133 -1.21 23.77 -2.25
N ILE A 134 -0.89 22.49 -2.46
CA ILE A 134 -0.97 21.82 -3.77
C ILE A 134 -2.42 21.58 -4.21
N LEU A 135 -3.36 21.33 -3.29
CA LEU A 135 -4.77 21.08 -3.63
C LEU A 135 -5.50 22.33 -4.12
N GLU A 136 -5.01 23.52 -3.73
CA GLU A 136 -5.60 24.78 -4.19
C GLU A 136 -5.24 25.08 -5.66
N LEU A 137 -4.33 24.31 -6.25
CA LEU A 137 -3.84 24.45 -7.62
C LEU A 137 -4.59 23.53 -8.60
N ASP A 138 -5.77 23.02 -8.24
CA ASP A 138 -6.50 21.88 -8.84
C ASP A 138 -6.65 21.89 -10.39
N ASP A 139 -6.63 23.06 -11.06
CA ASP A 139 -6.67 23.15 -12.53
C ASP A 139 -5.27 23.20 -13.20
N GLN A 140 -4.21 23.38 -12.41
CA GLN A 140 -2.81 23.53 -12.85
C GLN A 140 -1.86 22.54 -12.19
N ALA A 141 -2.32 21.70 -11.25
CA ALA A 141 -1.49 20.70 -10.57
C ALA A 141 -0.82 19.73 -11.57
N SER A 142 -1.54 19.38 -12.64
CA SER A 142 -1.02 18.59 -13.77
C SER A 142 0.03 19.30 -14.64
N LEU A 143 0.26 20.60 -14.38
CA LEU A 143 1.28 21.45 -15.01
C LEU A 143 2.38 21.88 -14.03
N LEU A 144 2.31 21.49 -12.76
CA LEU A 144 3.40 21.75 -11.83
C LEU A 144 4.63 20.98 -12.28
N ALA A 145 5.75 21.68 -12.35
CA ALA A 145 7.03 21.05 -12.64
C ALA A 145 7.33 20.05 -11.52
N GLU A 146 7.85 18.89 -11.89
CA GLU A 146 8.17 17.80 -10.96
C GLU A 146 9.04 18.31 -9.79
N GLU A 147 10.00 19.18 -10.08
CA GLU A 147 10.90 19.82 -9.10
C GLU A 147 10.19 20.64 -8.01
N ASP A 148 9.05 21.27 -8.32
CA ASP A 148 8.28 22.07 -7.36
C ASP A 148 7.49 21.20 -6.38
N VAL A 149 7.28 19.93 -6.74
CA VAL A 149 6.43 18.97 -6.05
C VAL A 149 7.25 17.92 -5.28
N GLU A 150 8.41 17.51 -5.82
CA GLU A 150 9.27 16.41 -5.34
C GLU A 150 9.74 16.57 -3.87
N GLY A 151 9.71 17.79 -3.33
CA GLY A 151 10.04 18.08 -1.93
C GLY A 151 8.86 18.05 -0.94
N LYS A 152 7.62 18.08 -1.43
CA LYS A 152 6.40 18.26 -0.62
C LYS A 152 5.53 17.01 -0.53
N VAL A 153 5.66 16.09 -1.48
CA VAL A 153 4.86 14.85 -1.53
C VAL A 153 5.69 13.61 -1.25
N VAL A 154 5.02 12.47 -1.06
CA VAL A 154 5.66 11.16 -0.98
C VAL A 154 5.47 10.45 -2.32
N MET A 155 6.57 10.30 -3.07
CA MET A 155 6.57 9.69 -4.39
C MET A 155 6.27 8.17 -4.32
N ASP A 156 5.66 7.63 -5.36
CA ASP A 156 5.53 6.20 -5.63
C ASP A 156 6.86 5.44 -5.53
N ASP A 157 7.92 5.96 -6.10
CA ASP A 157 9.27 5.40 -6.01
C ASP A 157 9.75 5.25 -4.55
N ASP A 158 9.44 6.24 -3.70
CA ASP A 158 9.72 6.17 -2.27
C ASP A 158 8.91 5.06 -1.59
N LEU A 159 7.62 4.91 -1.95
CA LEU A 159 6.77 3.85 -1.42
C LEU A 159 7.29 2.47 -1.83
N LYS A 160 7.57 2.27 -3.11
CA LYS A 160 8.10 1.00 -3.63
C LYS A 160 9.44 0.65 -2.99
N ARG A 161 10.36 1.61 -2.91
CA ARG A 161 11.66 1.41 -2.28
C ARG A 161 11.55 1.09 -0.79
N LEU A 162 10.62 1.69 -0.07
CA LEU A 162 10.50 1.53 1.38
C LEU A 162 9.62 0.33 1.79
N LEU A 163 8.62 -0.02 0.98
CA LEU A 163 7.64 -1.07 1.28
C LEU A 163 7.92 -2.38 0.53
N SER A 164 8.26 -2.30 -0.76
CA SER A 164 8.44 -3.48 -1.63
C SER A 164 9.90 -3.94 -1.65
N ASP A 165 10.84 -3.06 -2.01
CA ASP A 165 12.24 -3.45 -2.23
C ASP A 165 12.95 -3.87 -0.94
N ARG A 166 12.47 -3.37 0.20
CA ARG A 166 12.97 -3.74 1.54
C ARG A 166 12.34 -4.99 2.12
N LEU A 167 11.29 -5.54 1.50
CA LEU A 167 10.52 -6.65 2.06
C LEU A 167 11.40 -7.93 2.11
N PRO A 168 11.71 -8.46 3.30
CA PRO A 168 12.54 -9.65 3.38
C PRO A 168 11.83 -10.87 2.80
N SER A 169 12.61 -11.79 2.22
CA SER A 169 12.07 -13.06 1.71
C SER A 169 11.31 -13.82 2.81
N GLY A 170 10.12 -14.32 2.47
CA GLY A 170 9.24 -15.01 3.41
C GLY A 170 8.31 -14.11 4.22
N CYS A 171 8.47 -12.78 4.17
CA CYS A 171 7.50 -11.82 4.69
C CYS A 171 6.35 -11.58 3.70
N LYS A 172 5.24 -11.05 4.21
CA LYS A 172 4.10 -10.62 3.38
C LYS A 172 3.77 -9.18 3.66
N LEU A 173 3.50 -8.41 2.61
CA LEU A 173 2.94 -7.06 2.69
C LEU A 173 1.55 -7.08 2.05
N THR A 174 0.56 -6.60 2.80
CA THR A 174 -0.75 -6.21 2.27
C THR A 174 -0.81 -4.69 2.29
N ALA A 175 -0.89 -4.05 1.12
CA ALA A 175 -1.03 -2.61 1.00
C ALA A 175 -2.41 -2.26 0.42
N ILE A 176 -3.09 -1.31 1.04
CA ILE A 176 -4.40 -0.80 0.62
C ILE A 176 -4.25 0.71 0.43
N MET A 177 -4.60 1.20 -0.75
CA MET A 177 -4.55 2.61 -1.12
C MET A 177 -5.97 3.08 -1.42
N ASP A 178 -6.60 3.78 -0.48
CA ASP A 178 -7.91 4.42 -0.66
C ASP A 178 -7.70 5.87 -1.09
N THR A 179 -7.44 6.06 -2.38
CA THR A 179 -7.15 7.35 -2.97
C THR A 179 -7.49 7.40 -4.47
N CYS A 180 -7.71 8.60 -4.99
CA CYS A 180 -7.95 8.85 -6.42
C CYS A 180 -6.61 8.73 -7.15
N HIS A 181 -6.48 7.79 -8.10
CA HIS A 181 -5.21 7.45 -8.79
C HIS A 181 -4.32 6.52 -7.94
N SER A 182 -4.79 5.28 -7.73
CA SER A 182 -4.11 4.27 -6.91
C SER A 182 -3.54 3.09 -7.71
N ALA A 183 -3.59 3.17 -9.04
CA ALA A 183 -3.28 2.04 -9.90
C ALA A 183 -1.77 1.81 -10.06
N THR A 184 -0.96 2.87 -10.01
CA THR A 184 0.50 2.78 -10.18
C THR A 184 1.29 3.15 -8.92
N LEU A 185 0.69 3.66 -7.84
CA LEU A 185 1.33 4.01 -6.54
C LEU A 185 2.34 3.03 -5.90
N LEU A 186 2.50 1.79 -6.38
CA LEU A 186 3.48 0.82 -5.90
C LEU A 186 4.40 0.26 -7.02
N ASP A 187 4.34 0.84 -8.23
CA ASP A 187 4.93 0.41 -9.52
C ASP A 187 5.05 -1.10 -9.68
N GLN A 188 3.98 -1.82 -9.34
CA GLN A 188 3.98 -3.25 -9.45
C GLN A 188 3.91 -3.63 -10.94
N PRO A 189 4.72 -4.61 -11.41
CA PRO A 189 4.71 -5.04 -12.82
C PRO A 189 3.36 -5.60 -13.27
N HIS A 190 2.48 -5.93 -12.32
CA HIS A 190 1.14 -6.47 -12.52
C HIS A 190 0.00 -5.45 -12.31
N HIS A 191 0.25 -4.14 -12.34
CA HIS A 191 -0.80 -3.11 -12.26
C HIS A 191 -1.91 -3.26 -13.33
N ARG A 192 -1.63 -4.00 -14.40
CA ARG A 192 -2.55 -4.28 -15.53
C ARG A 192 -3.39 -5.54 -15.39
N CYS A 193 -3.21 -6.35 -14.34
CA CYS A 193 -3.88 -7.65 -14.24
C CYS A 193 -5.41 -7.57 -14.07
N ASN A 194 -5.95 -6.37 -13.77
CA ASN A 194 -7.40 -6.11 -13.71
C ASN A 194 -7.93 -5.30 -14.91
N ARG A 195 -7.12 -5.05 -15.95
CA ARG A 195 -7.61 -4.42 -17.18
C ARG A 195 -8.50 -5.44 -17.89
N ILE A 196 -9.80 -5.40 -17.62
CA ILE A 196 -10.80 -6.12 -18.42
C ILE A 196 -10.52 -5.70 -19.86
N PHE A 197 -10.13 -6.67 -20.71
CA PHE A 197 -10.06 -6.47 -22.15
C PHE A 197 -11.39 -5.85 -22.58
N ARG A 198 -11.38 -4.54 -22.84
CA ARG A 198 -12.56 -3.86 -23.37
C ARG A 198 -12.62 -4.25 -24.84
N MET A 199 -13.25 -5.38 -25.13
CA MET A 199 -13.71 -5.67 -26.49
C MET A 199 -14.59 -4.49 -26.89
N SER A 200 -14.08 -3.63 -27.77
CA SER A 200 -14.92 -2.65 -28.46
C SER A 200 -15.85 -3.45 -29.36
N SER A 201 -17.10 -3.60 -28.93
CA SER A 201 -18.18 -4.12 -29.77
C SER A 201 -18.63 -3.04 -30.75
N SER A 202 -17.91 -2.91 -31.85
CA SER A 202 -18.46 -2.35 -33.09
C SER A 202 -17.82 -3.10 -34.25
N GLY A 203 -18.40 -4.26 -34.56
CA GLY A 203 -17.87 -5.19 -35.55
C GLY A 203 -17.98 -4.69 -36.99
N ARG A 204 -17.13 -5.27 -37.84
CA ARG A 204 -17.51 -6.03 -39.04
C ARG A 204 -16.28 -6.65 -39.73
N HIS A 205 -16.36 -7.97 -39.91
CA HIS A 205 -15.68 -8.86 -40.88
C HIS A 205 -14.14 -8.84 -40.96
N ASP A 206 -13.50 -9.94 -40.55
CA ASP A 206 -13.05 -10.96 -41.51
C ASP A 206 -12.70 -12.27 -40.78
N TRP A 207 -13.13 -13.41 -41.34
CA TRP A 207 -12.80 -14.74 -40.87
C TRP A 207 -11.68 -15.27 -41.78
N ASP A 208 -10.45 -15.40 -41.28
CA ASP A 208 -9.66 -16.61 -41.53
C ASP A 208 -8.30 -16.63 -40.81
N ARG A 209 -7.90 -17.86 -40.42
CA ARG A 209 -6.58 -18.34 -39.97
C ARG A 209 -6.23 -18.26 -38.48
N THR A 210 -6.65 -19.33 -37.83
CA THR A 210 -5.90 -20.18 -36.88
C THR A 210 -4.37 -20.02 -36.88
N SER A 211 -3.79 -19.84 -35.69
CA SER A 211 -2.71 -20.71 -35.20
C SER A 211 -2.63 -20.65 -33.68
N ASP A 212 -2.67 -21.84 -33.08
CA ASP A 212 -2.70 -22.18 -31.67
C ASP A 212 -1.64 -21.50 -30.80
N PHE A 213 -2.01 -21.14 -29.56
CA PHE A 213 -1.10 -21.21 -28.42
C PHE A 213 -1.87 -21.64 -27.17
N LYS A 214 -1.64 -22.90 -26.74
CA LYS A 214 -2.11 -23.46 -25.48
C LYS A 214 -1.18 -22.99 -24.36
N VAL A 215 -1.73 -22.42 -23.29
CA VAL A 215 -1.03 -22.28 -22.02
C VAL A 215 -1.30 -23.54 -21.20
N GLN A 216 -0.26 -24.33 -21.01
CA GLN A 216 -0.24 -25.48 -20.12
C GLN A 216 0.23 -24.98 -18.75
N VAL A 217 -0.51 -25.34 -17.70
CA VAL A 217 -0.18 -25.04 -16.31
C VAL A 217 0.61 -26.23 -15.78
N ASP A 218 1.83 -25.99 -15.33
CA ASP A 218 2.58 -26.90 -14.44
C ASP A 218 2.46 -26.38 -13.00
#